data_AF-A0A3M1JHU7-F1
#
_entry.id   AF-A0A3M1JHU7-F1
#
_cell.length_a   1.000
_cell.length_b   1.000
_cell.length_c   1.000
_cell.angle_alpha   90.00
_cell.angle_beta   90.00
_cell.angle_gamma   90.00
#
_symmetry.space_group_name_H-M   'P 1'
#
loop_
_entity.id
_entity.type
_entity.pdbx_description
1 polymer ?
#
loop_
_entity_poly.entity_id
_entity_poly.type
_entity_poly.pdbx_seq_one_letter_code
_entity_poly.pdbx_strand_id
1 'polypeptide(L)'
;MSLARRIAKNAVLLSVSNVLSQLVYLVLIIAVTRFMGDSGFGRFSFAVSFTSVFLFVADMGLSVLSTREVSRRHSLGPKYLGALLLLKAFISLATFALIFFLSLLLD
;
A
#
# COMPACT_ATOMS: atom_id res chain seq x y z
N MET A 1 -4.44 31.46 7.09
CA MET A 1 -5.39 30.37 7.45
C MET A 1 -5.09 29.95 8.89
N SER A 2 -6.11 29.67 9.70
CA SER A 2 -5.90 29.12 11.06
C SER A 2 -5.42 27.66 10.99
N LEU A 3 -4.68 27.24 12.02
CA LEU A 3 -4.17 25.87 12.14
C LEU A 3 -5.31 24.83 12.05
N ALA A 4 -6.41 25.08 12.77
CA ALA A 4 -7.61 24.24 12.74
C ALA A 4 -8.18 24.08 11.33
N ARG A 5 -8.24 25.17 10.55
CA ARG A 5 -8.72 25.12 9.16
C ARG A 5 -7.79 24.32 8.25
N ARG A 6 -6.48 24.38 8.46
CA ARG A 6 -5.49 23.61 7.68
C ARG A 6 -5.57 22.12 8.00
N ILE A 7 -5.70 21.76 9.29
CA ILE A 7 -5.88 20.37 9.72
C ILE A 7 -7.17 19.80 9.14
N ALA A 8 -8.30 20.51 9.29
CA ALA A 8 -9.59 20.09 8.76
C ALA A 8 -9.53 19.86 7.24
N LYS A 9 -8.92 20.79 6.49
CA LYS A 9 -8.77 20.65 5.03
C LYS A 9 -7.96 19.40 4.65
N ASN A 10 -6.83 19.15 5.32
CA ASN A 10 -5.99 18.00 5.01
C ASN A 10 -6.66 16.67 5.39
N ALA A 11 -7.37 16.62 6.52
CA ALA A 11 -8.11 15.44 6.95
C ALA A 11 -9.25 15.09 5.99
N VAL A 12 -10.00 16.10 5.53
CA VAL A 12 -11.05 15.93 4.51
C VAL A 12 -10.43 15.44 3.21
N LEU A 13 -9.33 16.04 2.75
CA LEU A 13 -8.66 15.62 1.52
C LEU A 13 -8.19 14.16 1.59
N LEU A 14 -7.56 13.75 2.70
CA LEU A 14 -7.12 12.38 2.91
C LEU A 14 -8.32 11.41 2.95
N SER A 15 -9.41 11.78 3.61
CA SER A 15 -10.62 10.95 3.69
C SER A 15 -11.24 10.75 2.31
N VAL A 16 -11.35 11.80 1.51
CA VAL A 16 -11.85 11.73 0.13
C VAL A 16 -10.95 10.84 -0.72
N SER A 17 -9.62 10.96 -0.61
CA SER A 17 -8.68 10.09 -1.31
C SER A 17 -8.86 8.61 -0.95
N ASN A 18 -9.06 8.31 0.34
CA ASN A 18 -9.31 6.94 0.79
C ASN A 18 -10.62 6.38 0.22
N VAL A 19 -11.71 7.16 0.29
CA VAL A 19 -13.02 6.76 -0.26
C VAL A 19 -12.91 6.49 -1.76
N LEU A 20 -12.27 7.38 -2.51
CA LEU A 20 -12.06 7.19 -3.95
C LEU A 20 -11.24 5.93 -4.24
N SER A 21 -10.19 5.67 -3.46
CA SER A 21 -9.36 4.47 -3.62
C SER A 21 -10.16 3.19 -3.37
N GLN A 22 -11.06 3.21 -2.38
CA GLN A 22 -11.96 2.10 -2.08
C GLN A 22 -13.02 1.90 -3.16
N LEU A 23 -13.54 2.97 -3.76
CA LEU A 23 -14.46 2.88 -4.90
C LEU A 23 -13.77 2.27 -6.12
N VAL A 24 -12.52 2.66 -6.41
CA VAL A 24 -11.72 2.05 -7.48
C VAL A 24 -11.51 0.56 -7.20
N TYR A 25 -11.13 0.20 -5.97
CA TYR A 25 -10.96 -1.19 -5.56
C TYR A 25 -12.26 -2.00 -5.71
N LEU A 26 -13.40 -1.42 -5.35
CA LEU A 26 -14.72 -2.04 -5.52
C LEU A 26 -15.03 -2.31 -7.00
N VAL A 27 -14.78 -1.35 -7.88
CA VAL A 27 -15.00 -1.54 -9.33
C VAL A 27 -14.08 -2.64 -9.87
N LEU A 28 -12.81 -2.66 -9.46
CA LEU A 28 -11.85 -3.68 -9.86
C LEU A 28 -12.28 -5.07 -9.41
N ILE A 29 -12.72 -5.24 -8.15
CA ILE A 29 -13.12 -6.56 -7.67
C ILE A 29 -14.36 -7.06 -8.41
N ILE A 30 -15.36 -6.21 -8.66
CA ILE A 30 -16.56 -6.57 -9.45
C ILE A 30 -16.16 -6.99 -10.86
N ALA A 31 -15.25 -6.26 -11.51
CA ALA A 31 -14.75 -6.60 -12.83
C ALA A 31 -14.04 -7.96 -12.82
N VAL A 32 -13.10 -8.18 -11.89
CA VAL A 32 -12.34 -9.43 -11.76
C VAL A 32 -13.29 -10.62 -11.54
N THR A 33 -14.26 -10.52 -10.63
CA THR A 33 -15.24 -11.58 -10.39
C THR A 33 -16.06 -11.89 -11.64
N ARG A 34 -16.47 -10.86 -12.41
CA ARG A 34 -17.21 -11.05 -13.67
C ARG A 34 -16.38 -11.71 -14.76
N PHE A 35 -15.09 -11.38 -14.87
CA PHE A 35 -14.21 -11.95 -15.90
C PHE A 35 -13.77 -13.38 -15.56
N MET A 36 -13.51 -13.68 -14.28
CA MET A 36 -12.95 -14.97 -13.87
C MET A 36 -13.99 -16.03 -13.48
N GLY A 37 -15.25 -15.62 -13.22
CA GLY A 37 -16.29 -16.51 -12.70
C GLY A 37 -15.97 -17.07 -11.31
N ASP A 38 -16.82 -17.96 -10.80
CA ASP A 38 -16.77 -18.43 -9.42
C ASP A 38 -15.46 -19.18 -9.06
N SER A 39 -14.99 -20.06 -9.96
CA SER A 39 -13.81 -20.88 -9.71
C SER A 39 -12.49 -20.10 -9.80
N GLY A 40 -12.40 -19.13 -10.72
CA GLY A 40 -11.23 -18.27 -10.85
C GLY A 40 -11.13 -17.23 -9.73
N PHE A 41 -12.28 -16.72 -9.26
CA PHE A 41 -12.33 -15.78 -8.15
C PHE A 41 -11.80 -16.39 -6.84
N GLY A 42 -12.12 -17.65 -6.54
CA GLY A 42 -11.60 -18.32 -5.35
C GLY A 42 -10.07 -18.36 -5.28
N ARG A 43 -9.40 -18.67 -6.41
CA ARG A 43 -7.93 -18.65 -6.51
C ARG A 43 -7.37 -17.24 -6.35
N PHE A 44 -8.00 -16.26 -6.97
CA PHE A 44 -7.61 -14.85 -6.83
C PHE A 44 -7.75 -14.37 -5.38
N SER A 45 -8.88 -14.63 -4.73
CA SER A 45 -9.11 -14.27 -3.33
C SER A 45 -8.13 -14.92 -2.37
N PHE A 46 -7.75 -16.18 -2.63
CA PHE A 46 -6.69 -16.86 -1.89
C PHE A 46 -5.35 -16.15 -2.07
N ALA A 47 -4.93 -15.88 -3.31
CA ALA A 47 -3.67 -15.20 -3.60
C ALA A 47 -3.60 -13.81 -2.96
N VAL A 48 -4.68 -13.02 -3.04
CA VAL A 48 -4.78 -11.70 -2.40
C VAL A 48 -4.68 -11.81 -0.88
N SER A 49 -5.42 -12.73 -0.27
CA SER A 49 -5.41 -12.90 1.19
C SER A 49 -4.04 -13.38 1.69
N PHE A 50 -3.44 -14.35 1.01
CA PHE A 50 -2.09 -14.85 1.31
C PHE A 50 -1.04 -13.73 1.23
N THR A 51 -1.03 -12.99 0.13
CA THR A 51 -0.06 -11.89 -0.06
C THR A 51 -0.31 -10.70 0.87
N SER A 52 -1.55 -10.46 1.30
CA SER A 52 -1.90 -9.33 2.18
C SER A 52 -1.22 -9.39 3.55
N VAL A 53 -0.94 -10.59 4.08
CA VAL A 53 -0.20 -10.79 5.34
C VAL A 53 1.20 -10.18 5.25
N PHE A 54 1.81 -10.24 4.06
CA PHE A 54 3.15 -9.72 3.83
C PHE A 54 3.19 -8.22 3.60
N LEU A 55 2.06 -7.52 3.47
CA LEU A 55 2.05 -6.05 3.30
C LEU A 55 2.70 -5.35 4.50
N PHE A 56 2.53 -5.89 5.70
CA PHE A 56 3.21 -5.38 6.90
C PHE A 56 4.73 -5.50 6.78
N VAL A 57 5.22 -6.62 6.26
CA VAL A 57 6.64 -6.90 6.02
C VAL A 57 7.18 -6.05 4.87
N ALA A 58 6.39 -5.82 3.82
CA ALA A 58 6.80 -5.01 2.68
C ALA A 58 6.92 -3.52 3.02
N ASP A 59 6.11 -3.02 3.95
CA ASP A 59 6.17 -1.62 4.36
C ASP A 59 7.11 -1.36 5.54
N MET A 60 7.22 -2.28 6.51
CA MET A 60 8.00 -2.13 7.76
C MET A 60 7.87 -0.75 8.43
N GLY A 61 6.71 -0.09 8.33
CA GLY A 61 6.48 1.25 8.87
C GLY A 61 7.19 2.39 8.13
N LEU A 62 7.82 2.13 6.98
CA LEU A 62 8.50 3.14 6.17
C LEU A 62 7.58 4.23 5.66
N SER A 63 6.30 3.93 5.42
CA SER A 63 5.32 4.95 5.01
C SER A 63 5.03 5.97 6.12
N VAL A 64 5.01 5.52 7.38
CA VAL A 64 4.86 6.43 8.54
C VAL A 64 6.14 7.23 8.75
N LEU A 65 7.29 6.58 8.65
CA LEU A 65 8.59 7.24 8.79
C LEU A 65 8.78 8.32 7.71
N SER A 66 8.43 8.02 6.46
CA SER A 66 8.55 8.97 5.35
C SER A 66 7.68 10.20 5.57
N THR A 67 6.40 9.98 5.93
CA THR A 67 5.46 11.08 6.22
C THR A 67 5.97 11.95 7.36
N ARG A 68 6.50 11.34 8.42
CA ARG A 68 7.02 12.04 9.60
C ARG A 68 8.25 12.89 9.28
N GLU A 69 9.26 12.31 8.62
CA GLU A 69 10.51 13.03 8.33
C GLU A 69 10.32 14.13 7.28
N VAL A 70 9.51 13.89 6.24
CA VAL A 70 9.19 14.90 5.22
C VAL A 70 8.39 16.06 5.82
N SER A 71 7.46 15.77 6.74
CA SER A 71 6.68 16.82 7.42
C SER A 71 7.53 17.63 8.40
N ARG A 72 8.53 17.03 9.04
CA ARG A 72 9.41 17.73 10.00
C ARG A 72 10.50 18.54 9.31
N ARG A 73 11.05 18.05 8.20
CA ARG A 73 12.19 18.65 7.49
C ARG A 73 11.91 18.80 6.00
N HIS A 74 11.02 19.72 5.66
CA HIS A 74 10.59 19.96 4.27
C HIS A 74 11.75 20.22 3.29
N SER A 75 12.83 20.90 3.72
CA SER A 75 13.98 21.22 2.86
C SER A 75 14.82 19.99 2.46
N LEU A 76 14.79 18.92 3.26
CA LEU A 76 15.51 17.67 2.98
C LEU A 76 14.58 16.60 2.41
N GLY A 77 13.31 16.93 2.14
CA GLY A 77 12.28 16.02 1.66
C GLY A 77 12.73 15.13 0.49
N PRO A 78 13.26 15.68 -0.62
CA PRO A 78 13.70 14.89 -1.77
C PRO A 78 14.80 13.87 -1.43
N LYS A 79 15.78 14.25 -0.59
CA LYS A 79 16.89 13.38 -0.19
C LYS A 79 16.41 12.22 0.68
N TYR A 80 15.54 12.50 1.65
CA TYR A 80 14.95 11.46 2.51
C TYR A 80 14.01 10.54 1.73
N LEU A 81 13.19 11.09 0.83
CA LEU A 81 12.32 10.30 -0.02
C LEU A 81 13.12 9.35 -0.91
N GLY A 82 14.20 9.83 -1.54
CA GLY A 82 15.06 8.97 -2.37
C GLY A 82 15.63 7.77 -1.60
N ALA A 83 16.21 8.03 -0.41
CA ALA A 83 16.77 6.97 0.42
C ALA A 83 15.71 5.98 0.93
N LEU A 84 14.56 6.49 1.37
CA LEU A 84 13.45 5.66 1.87
C LEU A 84 12.79 4.86 0.75
N LEU A 85 12.71 5.41 -0.47
CA LEU A 85 12.19 4.70 -1.63
C LEU A 85 13.11 3.54 -2.04
N LEU A 86 14.43 3.76 -2.03
CA LEU A 86 15.40 2.68 -2.29
C LEU A 86 15.30 1.58 -1.24
N LEU A 87 15.21 1.95 0.04
CA LEU A 87 15.03 0.98 1.12
C LEU A 87 13.69 0.23 0.99
N LYS A 88 12.60 0.94 0.67
CA LYS A 88 11.30 0.33 0.43
C LYS A 88 11.32 -0.63 -0.76
N ALA A 89 12.02 -0.27 -1.84
CA ALA A 89 12.19 -1.14 -3.01
C ALA A 89 12.95 -2.41 -2.64
N PHE A 90 14.04 -2.30 -1.86
CA PHE A 90 14.80 -3.46 -1.39
C PHE A 90 13.97 -4.39 -0.51
N ILE A 91 13.26 -3.84 0.49
CA ILE A 91 12.38 -4.63 1.38
C ILE A 91 11.22 -5.25 0.59
N SER A 92 10.64 -4.52 -0.36
CA SER A 92 9.57 -5.04 -1.22
C SER A 92 10.07 -6.20 -2.09
N LEU A 93 11.28 -6.10 -2.64
CA LEU A 93 11.89 -7.16 -3.43
C LEU A 93 12.21 -8.40 -2.57
N ALA A 94 12.74 -8.20 -1.37
CA ALA A 94 12.98 -9.27 -0.41
C ALA A 94 11.67 -9.96 0.02
N THR A 95 10.62 -9.18 0.25
CA THR A 95 9.28 -9.70 0.59
C THR A 95 8.69 -10.48 -0.57
N PHE A 96 8.85 -9.99 -1.81
CA PHE A 96 8.40 -10.70 -2.99
C PHE A 96 9.13 -12.04 -3.17
N ALA A 97 10.46 -12.06 -2.98
CA ALA A 97 11.24 -13.30 -3.00
C ALA A 97 10.76 -14.29 -1.92
N LEU A 98 10.49 -13.80 -0.70
CA LEU A 98 9.96 -14.61 0.39
C LEU A 98 8.60 -15.24 0.03
N ILE A 99 7.68 -14.45 -0.52
CA ILE A 99 6.37 -14.94 -0.99
C ILE A 99 6.56 -16.04 -2.04
N PHE A 100 7.45 -15.83 -3.00
CA PHE A 100 7.74 -16.80 -4.06
C PHE A 100 8.32 -18.11 -3.52
N PHE A 101 9.27 -18.04 -2.59
CA PHE A 101 9.82 -19.24 -1.95
C PHE A 101 8.77 -19.98 -1.11
N LEU A 102 7.90 -19.26 -0.39
CA LEU A 102 6.84 -19.86 0.40
C LEU A 102 5.76 -20.50 -0.48
N SER A 103 5.40 -19.89 -1.62
CA SER A 103 4.46 -20.51 -2.54
C SER A 103 4.99 -21.82 -3.11
N LEU A 104 6.29 -21.87 -3.46
CA LEU A 104 6.93 -23.11 -3.95
C LEU A 104 6.98 -24.23 -2.91
N LEU A 105 6.96 -23.90 -1.62
CA LEU A 105 6.95 -24.89 -0.54
C LEU A 105 5.53 -25.39 -0.23
N LEU A 106 4.51 -24.59 -0.53
CA LEU A 106 3.10 -24.93 -0.31
C LEU A 106 2.50 -25.78 -1.43
N ASP A 107 3.08 -25.74 -2.64
CA ASP A 107 2.80 -26.63 -3.77
C ASP A 107 3.42 -28.03 -3.55
#